data_AF-A0A4V1T735-F1
#
_entry.id   AF-A0A4V1T735-F1
#
_cell.length_a   1.000
_cell.length_b   1.000
_cell.length_c   1.000
_cell.angle_alpha   90.00
_cell.angle_beta   90.00
_cell.angle_gamma   90.00
#
_symmetry.space_group_name_H-M   'P 1'
#
loop_
_entity.id
_entity.type
_entity.pdbx_description
1 polymer ?
#
loop_
_entity_poly.entity_id
_entity_poly.type
_entity_poly.pdbx_seq_one_letter_code
_entity_poly.pdbx_strand_id
1 'polypeptide(L)'
;MRTETEHTIFLKDYAPTPYAIIAVDMDFKITEALTRVRTQMTIEPRRETAPGTPLVLDGDGLTLQSIAIDGLPMMLSAYATDDNGLTLVEPPFRRFVLETEVNLTPETNTKLMGLYRSSGTWCTQCEPEGFRRITYYLDRPDILAPFKVRITAPIDVAPVLLSNGNLIDKGDAGDGTHFALWEDPFPKPAYLFALVAGDLGSITDTFTTGSGRKVDLAIYCTHGKEAECHYAMDSLKRSMEWDEKRFGLEYDLDVFNIVAVADFNFGAMENKGLNIFNDKLVFALPETASDANFANIERVIAHEYFHNWTGNRITCRDWFQLCLKEGLTVYRDQEFSS
;
A
#
# COMPACT_ATOMS: atom_id res chain seq x y z
N MET A 1 -6.94 5.72 29.90
CA MET A 1 -8.33 6.19 29.65
C MET A 1 -8.22 7.22 28.54
N ARG A 2 -8.64 6.91 27.31
CA ARG A 2 -8.75 7.91 26.25
C ARG A 2 -9.81 8.92 26.66
N THR A 3 -9.40 10.15 26.93
CA THR A 3 -10.29 11.31 27.01
C THR A 3 -10.16 12.04 25.69
N GLU A 4 -10.72 11.48 24.62
CA GLU A 4 -10.82 12.13 23.33
C GLU A 4 -12.30 12.22 23.00
N THR A 5 -12.83 13.44 23.03
CA THR A 5 -14.04 13.77 22.29
C THR A 5 -13.78 13.42 20.84
N GLU A 6 -14.47 12.43 20.29
CA GLU A 6 -14.51 12.18 18.84
C GLU A 6 -14.87 13.51 18.15
N HIS A 7 -13.94 14.06 17.39
CA HIS A 7 -14.18 15.27 16.62
C HIS A 7 -14.88 14.88 15.33
N THR A 8 -16.12 15.37 15.15
CA THR A 8 -16.84 15.18 13.89
C THR A 8 -16.15 15.96 12.78
N ILE A 9 -15.75 15.26 11.72
CA ILE A 9 -15.21 15.85 10.49
C ILE A 9 -16.37 16.12 9.53
N PHE A 10 -16.40 17.30 8.90
CA PHE A 10 -17.43 17.64 7.92
C PHE A 10 -16.84 17.88 6.53
N LEU A 11 -17.52 17.41 5.49
CA LEU A 11 -17.16 17.64 4.08
C LEU A 11 -16.97 19.13 3.74
N LYS A 12 -17.80 20.02 4.32
CA LYS A 12 -17.75 21.47 4.09
C LYS A 12 -16.44 22.11 4.57
N ASP A 13 -15.71 21.44 5.46
CA ASP A 13 -14.47 21.93 6.07
C ASP A 13 -13.22 21.44 5.30
N TYR A 14 -13.40 20.75 4.17
CA TYR A 14 -12.29 20.33 3.31
C TYR A 14 -11.45 21.55 2.91
N ALA A 15 -10.14 21.45 3.16
CA ALA A 15 -9.13 22.35 2.66
C ALA A 15 -7.92 21.55 2.13
N PRO A 16 -7.27 22.02 1.04
CA PRO A 16 -5.97 21.50 0.64
C PRO A 16 -4.94 21.63 1.76
N THR A 17 -3.97 20.72 1.81
CA THR A 17 -2.84 20.84 2.73
C THR A 17 -1.96 22.05 2.39
N PRO A 18 -1.27 22.67 3.37
CA PRO A 18 -0.28 23.71 3.07
C PRO A 18 0.97 23.18 2.34
N TYR A 19 1.20 21.87 2.36
CA TYR A 19 2.40 21.26 1.77
C TYR A 19 2.02 20.15 0.79
N ALA A 20 2.81 20.01 -0.26
CA ALA A 20 2.74 18.89 -1.19
C ALA A 20 3.90 17.93 -0.92
N ILE A 21 3.65 16.64 -1.07
CA ILE A 21 4.68 15.59 -1.08
C ILE A 21 4.92 15.23 -2.55
N ILE A 22 6.14 15.40 -3.02
CA ILE A 22 6.53 15.28 -4.43
C ILE A 22 7.07 13.89 -4.74
N ALA A 23 7.72 13.24 -3.77
CA ALA A 23 8.27 11.89 -3.88
C ALA A 23 8.47 11.30 -2.48
N VAL A 24 8.39 9.97 -2.39
CA VAL A 24 8.59 9.21 -1.16
C VAL A 24 9.56 8.07 -1.42
N ASP A 25 10.70 8.08 -0.74
CA ASP A 25 11.66 6.98 -0.70
C ASP A 25 11.62 6.32 0.68
N MET A 26 11.49 5.00 0.72
CA MET A 26 11.39 4.23 1.97
C MET A 26 12.40 3.10 2.03
N ASP A 27 13.02 2.88 3.19
CA ASP A 27 13.87 1.74 3.52
C ASP A 27 13.29 1.02 4.73
N PHE A 28 12.78 -0.19 4.48
CA PHE A 28 12.31 -1.13 5.49
C PHE A 28 13.41 -2.13 5.78
N LYS A 29 13.85 -2.18 7.04
CA LYS A 29 14.72 -3.24 7.54
C LYS A 29 13.96 -4.08 8.55
N ILE A 30 13.52 -5.25 8.12
CA ILE A 30 12.78 -6.21 8.92
C ILE A 30 13.79 -7.09 9.67
N THR A 31 13.58 -7.25 10.96
CA THR A 31 14.34 -8.17 11.81
C THR A 31 13.37 -8.95 12.70
N GLU A 32 13.85 -9.96 13.43
CA GLU A 32 13.02 -10.71 14.37
C GLU A 32 12.44 -9.83 15.49
N ALA A 33 13.17 -8.79 15.91
CA ALA A 33 12.80 -7.97 17.07
C ALA A 33 11.90 -6.76 16.71
N LEU A 34 12.18 -6.12 15.58
CA LEU A 34 11.47 -4.92 15.12
C LEU A 34 11.63 -4.72 13.61
N THR A 35 10.80 -3.86 13.05
CA THR A 35 11.01 -3.29 11.71
C THR A 35 11.42 -1.84 11.83
N ARG A 36 12.61 -1.51 11.33
CA ARG A 36 13.07 -0.12 11.21
C ARG A 36 12.59 0.43 9.88
N VAL A 37 11.95 1.60 9.90
CA VAL A 37 11.47 2.29 8.71
C VAL A 37 12.16 3.64 8.62
N ARG A 38 12.91 3.86 7.55
CA ARG A 38 13.39 5.18 7.15
C ARG A 38 12.52 5.69 6.02
N THR A 39 12.04 6.92 6.16
CA THR A 39 11.24 7.60 5.15
C THR A 39 11.92 8.89 4.79
N GLN A 40 12.18 9.11 3.50
CA GLN A 40 12.60 10.38 2.95
C GLN A 40 11.47 10.92 2.07
N MET A 41 10.97 12.10 2.41
CA MET A 41 9.91 12.78 1.66
C MET A 41 10.47 14.05 1.05
N THR A 42 10.33 14.21 -0.27
CA THR A 42 10.55 15.50 -0.91
C THR A 42 9.29 16.35 -0.74
N ILE A 43 9.39 17.43 0.03
CA ILE A 43 8.25 18.27 0.41
C ILE A 43 8.44 19.68 -0.13
N GLU A 44 7.37 20.33 -0.54
CA GLU A 44 7.37 21.76 -0.85
C GLU A 44 6.11 22.48 -0.35
N PRO A 45 6.24 23.75 0.09
CA PRO A 45 5.06 24.56 0.39
C PRO A 45 4.25 24.79 -0.90
N ARG A 46 2.93 24.72 -0.79
CA ARG A 46 2.04 25.17 -1.86
C ARG A 46 2.14 26.68 -2.03
N ARG A 47 1.74 27.17 -3.20
CA ARG A 47 1.81 28.59 -3.56
C ARG A 47 1.05 29.49 -2.57
N GLU A 48 -0.04 28.98 -2.00
CA GLU A 48 -0.92 29.69 -1.07
C GLU A 48 -0.42 29.64 0.38
N THR A 49 0.64 28.89 0.66
CA THR A 49 1.16 28.68 2.01
C THR A 49 1.92 29.92 2.47
N ALA A 50 1.52 30.46 3.63
CA ALA A 50 2.23 31.58 4.24
C ALA A 50 3.55 31.11 4.85
N PRO A 51 4.63 31.92 4.79
CA PRO A 51 5.85 31.64 5.55
C PRO A 51 5.55 31.42 7.05
N GLY A 52 6.20 30.43 7.65
CA GLY A 52 5.99 30.06 9.05
C GLY A 52 4.77 29.17 9.31
N THR A 53 4.03 28.74 8.28
CA THR A 53 2.96 27.73 8.44
C THR A 53 3.58 26.40 8.91
N PRO A 54 3.16 25.81 10.04
CA PRO A 54 3.68 24.51 10.48
C PRO A 54 3.37 23.39 9.49
N LEU A 55 4.27 22.42 9.35
CA LEU A 55 3.96 21.14 8.69
C LEU A 55 3.49 20.15 9.75
N VAL A 56 2.24 19.70 9.66
CA VAL A 56 1.65 18.72 10.57
C VAL A 56 1.48 17.40 9.81
N LEU A 57 2.10 16.35 10.31
CA LEU A 57 2.07 14.99 9.76
C LEU A 57 1.33 14.07 10.73
N ASP A 58 0.47 13.22 10.20
CA ASP A 58 -0.27 12.21 10.95
C ASP A 58 0.67 11.09 11.40
N GLY A 59 0.44 10.58 12.62
CA GLY A 59 1.13 9.42 13.17
C GLY A 59 0.28 8.74 14.25
N ASP A 60 0.28 7.40 14.30
CA ASP A 60 -0.45 6.65 15.35
C ASP A 60 0.41 5.49 15.88
N GLY A 61 0.80 5.60 17.15
CA GLY A 61 1.59 4.56 17.82
C GLY A 61 3.04 4.47 17.33
N LEU A 62 3.59 5.58 16.83
CA LEU A 62 4.96 5.65 16.33
C LEU A 62 5.93 6.12 17.42
N THR A 63 7.15 5.59 17.39
CA THR A 63 8.26 6.09 18.22
C THR A 63 9.37 6.63 17.31
N LEU A 64 9.45 7.96 17.20
CA LEU A 64 10.47 8.67 16.41
C LEU A 64 11.87 8.39 16.97
N GLN A 65 12.76 7.85 16.12
CA GLN A 65 14.16 7.58 16.45
C GLN A 65 15.08 8.71 16.01
N SER A 66 14.86 9.26 14.81
CA SER A 66 15.61 10.39 14.29
C SER A 66 14.80 11.18 13.30
N ILE A 67 15.17 12.45 13.15
CA ILE A 67 14.58 13.39 12.20
C ILE A 67 15.65 14.35 11.67
N ALA A 68 15.65 14.57 10.36
CA ALA A 68 16.57 15.47 9.69
C ALA A 68 15.87 16.21 8.54
N ILE A 69 16.42 17.38 8.19
CA ILE A 69 16.06 18.10 6.98
C ILE A 69 17.32 18.27 6.14
N ASP A 70 17.26 17.86 4.87
CA ASP A 70 18.37 17.94 3.92
C ASP A 70 19.69 17.34 4.47
N GLY A 71 19.61 16.17 5.13
CA GLY A 71 20.73 15.49 5.76
C GLY A 71 21.22 16.07 7.09
N LEU A 72 20.60 17.15 7.59
CA LEU A 72 20.99 17.80 8.84
C LEU A 72 19.99 17.48 9.97
N PRO A 73 20.44 16.89 11.09
CA PRO A 73 19.57 16.61 12.25
C PRO A 73 18.87 17.87 12.75
N MET A 74 17.59 17.74 13.10
CA MET A 74 16.81 18.86 13.65
C MET A 74 17.03 19.04 15.15
N MET A 75 16.98 20.30 15.61
CA MET A 75 16.95 20.59 17.05
C MET A 75 15.59 20.22 17.64
N LEU A 76 15.57 19.75 18.90
CA LEU A 76 14.34 19.38 19.61
C LEU A 76 13.30 20.50 19.69
N SER A 77 13.71 21.78 19.62
CA SER A 77 12.79 22.93 19.63
C SER A 77 12.13 23.20 18.28
N ALA A 78 12.60 22.56 17.19
CA ALA A 78 12.10 22.79 15.83
C ALA A 78 10.93 21.88 15.45
N TYR A 79 10.63 20.86 16.28
CA TYR A 79 9.53 19.94 16.06
C TYR A 79 8.91 19.48 17.39
N ALA A 80 7.69 18.97 17.31
CA ALA A 80 6.99 18.34 18.43
C ALA A 80 6.34 17.04 17.95
N THR A 81 6.33 16.02 18.80
CA THR A 81 5.59 14.77 18.58
C THR A 81 4.58 14.59 19.70
N ASP A 82 3.39 14.16 19.34
CA ASP A 82 2.35 13.72 20.28
C ASP A 82 1.77 12.37 19.82
N ASP A 83 0.70 11.92 20.48
CA ASP A 83 0.04 10.65 20.18
C ASP A 83 -0.60 10.61 18.78
N ASN A 84 -0.81 11.78 18.15
CA ASN A 84 -1.52 11.95 16.89
C ASN A 84 -0.59 12.32 15.71
N GLY A 85 0.66 12.70 15.97
CA GLY A 85 1.55 13.05 14.87
C GLY A 85 2.86 13.74 15.22
N LEU A 86 3.43 14.35 14.18
CA LEU A 86 4.68 15.10 14.16
C LEU A 86 4.42 16.47 13.55
N THR A 87 4.74 17.53 14.29
CA THR A 87 4.65 18.92 13.82
C THR A 87 6.04 19.52 13.66
N LEU A 88 6.38 20.00 12.47
CA LEU A 88 7.50 20.92 12.25
C LEU A 88 7.01 22.35 12.43
N VAL A 89 7.63 23.10 13.35
CA VAL A 89 7.13 24.42 13.77
C VAL A 89 7.35 25.47 12.67
N GLU A 90 8.56 25.55 12.14
CA GLU A 90 8.95 26.49 11.07
C GLU A 90 9.74 25.75 9.99
N PRO A 91 9.09 24.93 9.15
CA PRO A 91 9.78 24.21 8.08
C PRO A 91 10.33 25.20 7.03
N PRO A 92 11.36 24.80 6.25
CA PRO A 92 11.90 25.65 5.19
C PRO A 92 10.82 26.11 4.21
N PHE A 93 10.81 27.42 3.88
CA PHE A 93 9.90 27.98 2.87
C PHE A 93 10.44 27.79 1.44
N ARG A 94 10.81 26.55 1.13
CA ARG A 94 11.32 26.07 -0.17
C ARG A 94 11.06 24.56 -0.27
N ARG A 95 11.46 23.93 -1.38
CA ARG A 95 11.54 22.47 -1.43
C ARG A 95 12.66 21.97 -0.50
N PHE A 96 12.40 20.90 0.26
CA PHE A 96 13.36 20.24 1.14
C PHE A 96 13.08 18.73 1.22
N VAL A 97 14.06 17.97 1.72
CA VAL A 97 13.89 16.55 2.04
C VAL A 97 13.71 16.42 3.55
N LEU A 98 12.56 15.88 3.98
CA LEU A 98 12.34 15.47 5.36
C LEU A 98 12.70 14.00 5.50
N GLU A 99 13.57 13.69 6.46
CA GLU A 99 13.99 12.34 6.76
C GLU A 99 13.52 11.97 8.16
N THR A 100 12.81 10.86 8.30
CA THR A 100 12.39 10.31 9.60
C THR A 100 12.75 8.84 9.70
N GLU A 101 13.19 8.42 10.88
CA GLU A 101 13.35 7.00 11.23
C GLU A 101 12.40 6.64 12.38
N VAL A 102 11.66 5.55 12.23
CA VAL A 102 10.80 4.98 13.27
C VAL A 102 11.05 3.49 13.41
N ASN A 103 10.77 2.94 14.58
CA ASN A 103 10.76 1.50 14.83
C ASN A 103 9.31 1.03 15.03
N LEU A 104 8.95 -0.06 14.36
CA LEU A 104 7.66 -0.73 14.47
C LEU A 104 7.84 -2.11 15.08
N THR A 105 6.80 -2.63 15.72
CA THR A 105 6.74 -4.02 16.23
C THR A 105 5.53 -4.75 15.63
N PRO A 106 5.57 -5.10 14.33
CA PRO A 106 4.44 -5.70 13.61
C PRO A 106 3.83 -6.95 14.29
N GLU A 107 4.65 -7.69 15.02
CA GLU A 107 4.32 -8.92 15.76
C GLU A 107 3.26 -8.67 16.85
N THR A 108 3.16 -7.43 17.34
CA THR A 108 2.22 -7.04 18.40
C THR A 108 1.06 -6.19 17.88
N ASN A 109 1.01 -5.93 16.58
CA ASN A 109 -0.02 -5.09 15.97
C ASN A 109 -1.32 -5.87 15.71
N THR A 110 -2.12 -6.03 16.77
CA THR A 110 -3.42 -6.73 16.72
C THR A 110 -4.54 -5.93 16.05
N LYS A 111 -4.28 -4.67 15.65
CA LYS A 111 -5.27 -3.87 14.90
C LYS A 111 -5.38 -4.30 13.44
N LEU A 112 -4.38 -5.00 12.90
CA LEU A 112 -4.26 -5.37 11.48
C LEU A 112 -4.38 -4.13 10.55
N MET A 113 -3.74 -3.03 10.96
CA MET A 113 -3.69 -1.73 10.26
C MET A 113 -2.27 -1.18 10.33
N GLY A 114 -1.78 -0.60 9.23
CA GLY A 114 -0.35 -0.32 9.02
C GLY A 114 0.40 -1.61 8.69
N LEU A 115 1.65 -1.75 9.15
CA LEU A 115 2.43 -2.98 9.02
C LEU A 115 2.12 -3.92 10.20
N TYR A 116 1.75 -5.16 9.90
CA TYR A 116 1.48 -6.19 10.91
C TYR A 116 1.95 -7.56 10.42
N ARG A 117 1.83 -8.58 11.28
CA ARG A 117 2.22 -9.95 10.97
C ARG A 117 1.03 -10.91 11.03
N SER A 118 0.77 -11.63 9.95
CA SER A 118 -0.26 -12.68 9.85
C SER A 118 0.38 -14.00 9.43
N SER A 119 0.18 -15.05 10.23
CA SER A 119 0.67 -16.42 9.97
C SER A 119 2.13 -16.50 9.47
N GLY A 120 3.02 -15.69 10.05
CA GLY A 120 4.45 -15.66 9.68
C GLY A 120 4.83 -14.64 8.61
N THR A 121 3.86 -14.11 7.86
CA THR A 121 4.03 -13.11 6.80
C THR A 121 3.83 -11.70 7.34
N TRP A 122 4.74 -10.78 7.03
CA TRP A 122 4.49 -9.35 7.23
C TRP A 122 3.69 -8.82 6.04
N CYS A 123 2.58 -8.14 6.33
CA CYS A 123 1.74 -7.51 5.32
C CYS A 123 1.20 -6.19 5.85
N THR A 124 0.63 -5.39 4.93
CA THR A 124 0.12 -4.07 5.24
C THR A 124 -1.36 -3.93 4.93
N GLN A 125 -2.05 -3.13 5.72
CA GLN A 125 -3.35 -2.56 5.37
C GLN A 125 -3.33 -1.05 5.64
N CYS A 126 -3.46 -0.26 4.58
CA CYS A 126 -3.30 1.20 4.65
C CYS A 126 -4.62 1.97 4.46
N GLU A 127 -5.65 1.38 3.85
CA GLU A 127 -6.97 2.04 3.77
C GLU A 127 -7.76 1.88 5.07
N PRO A 128 -8.41 2.95 5.59
CA PRO A 128 -8.38 4.33 5.08
C PRO A 128 -7.20 5.17 5.59
N GLU A 129 -6.71 4.87 6.79
CA GLU A 129 -5.75 5.72 7.52
C GLU A 129 -4.72 4.86 8.26
N GLY A 130 -4.26 3.79 7.61
CA GLY A 130 -3.30 2.84 8.15
C GLY A 130 -1.84 3.24 7.91
N PHE A 131 -1.56 4.09 6.92
CA PHE A 131 -0.17 4.44 6.58
C PHE A 131 0.50 5.29 7.67
N ARG A 132 -0.26 6.12 8.40
CA ARG A 132 0.21 6.83 9.61
C ARG A 132 0.65 5.91 10.76
N ARG A 133 0.39 4.60 10.67
CA ARG A 133 0.89 3.58 11.61
C ARG A 133 2.21 2.94 11.14
N ILE A 134 2.75 3.40 10.01
CA ILE A 134 4.03 2.94 9.44
C ILE A 134 5.09 4.04 9.57
N THR A 135 4.74 5.28 9.27
CA THR A 135 5.62 6.45 9.35
C THR A 135 4.80 7.74 9.50
N TYR A 136 5.45 8.86 9.82
CA TYR A 136 4.76 10.16 9.83
C TYR A 136 4.51 10.63 8.40
N TYR A 137 3.26 10.94 8.05
CA TYR A 137 2.88 11.27 6.68
C TYR A 137 1.67 12.23 6.63
N LEU A 138 1.41 12.86 5.48
CA LEU A 138 0.10 13.50 5.24
C LEU A 138 -0.87 12.42 4.77
N ASP A 139 -1.48 11.68 5.71
CA ASP A 139 -2.20 10.44 5.44
C ASP A 139 -3.65 10.70 5.02
N ARG A 140 -3.79 11.28 3.82
CA ARG A 140 -5.04 11.69 3.19
C ARG A 140 -4.98 11.44 1.67
N PRO A 141 -6.11 11.13 1.02
CA PRO A 141 -6.09 10.55 -0.33
C PRO A 141 -5.83 11.57 -1.46
N ASP A 142 -5.89 12.88 -1.22
CA ASP A 142 -5.47 13.92 -2.17
C ASP A 142 -3.97 14.26 -2.10
N ILE A 143 -3.17 13.50 -1.34
CA ILE A 143 -1.71 13.57 -1.34
C ILE A 143 -1.17 12.43 -2.20
N LEU A 144 -0.77 12.77 -3.42
CA LEU A 144 -0.28 11.83 -4.42
C LEU A 144 1.23 11.97 -4.58
N ALA A 145 1.97 10.88 -4.41
CA ALA A 145 3.40 10.84 -4.66
C ALA A 145 3.81 9.52 -5.31
N PRO A 146 4.84 9.50 -6.18
CA PRO A 146 5.51 8.26 -6.55
C PRO A 146 6.25 7.70 -5.35
N PHE A 147 6.36 6.37 -5.28
CA PHE A 147 7.02 5.67 -4.18
C PHE A 147 8.15 4.79 -4.70
N LYS A 148 9.28 4.83 -3.99
CA LYS A 148 10.39 3.92 -4.14
C LYS A 148 10.66 3.23 -2.81
N VAL A 149 10.65 1.90 -2.81
CA VAL A 149 10.60 1.11 -1.57
C VAL A 149 11.69 0.06 -1.62
N ARG A 150 12.66 0.17 -0.71
CA ARG A 150 13.65 -0.88 -0.43
C ARG A 150 13.18 -1.69 0.76
N ILE A 151 13.17 -3.00 0.63
CA ILE A 151 12.89 -3.94 1.70
C ILE A 151 14.13 -4.79 1.91
N THR A 152 14.56 -4.95 3.16
CA THR A 152 15.66 -5.84 3.56
C THR A 152 15.18 -6.75 4.69
N ALA A 153 15.38 -8.05 4.57
CA ALA A 153 14.98 -9.04 5.56
C ALA A 153 15.91 -10.27 5.56
N PRO A 154 15.91 -11.10 6.62
CA PRO A 154 16.57 -12.42 6.62
C PRO A 154 15.98 -13.34 5.54
N ILE A 155 16.83 -13.92 4.70
CA ILE A 155 16.39 -14.70 3.54
C ILE A 155 15.71 -16.02 3.91
N ASP A 156 16.03 -16.57 5.09
CA ASP A 156 15.47 -17.79 5.64
C ASP A 156 14.06 -17.61 6.21
N VAL A 157 13.70 -16.39 6.62
CA VAL A 157 12.39 -16.06 7.18
C VAL A 157 11.47 -15.41 6.13
N ALA A 158 12.03 -14.60 5.24
CA ALA A 158 11.28 -13.84 4.25
C ALA A 158 11.95 -13.85 2.86
N PRO A 159 12.03 -15.01 2.17
CA PRO A 159 12.60 -15.12 0.83
C PRO A 159 11.81 -14.36 -0.25
N VAL A 160 10.57 -13.96 0.02
CA VAL A 160 9.74 -13.13 -0.87
C VAL A 160 9.60 -11.74 -0.27
N LEU A 161 9.99 -10.70 -1.02
CA LEU A 161 9.88 -9.28 -0.66
C LEU A 161 9.19 -8.49 -1.77
N LEU A 162 7.98 -8.00 -1.52
CA LEU A 162 7.12 -7.34 -2.50
C LEU A 162 6.70 -5.95 -2.02
N SER A 163 6.62 -5.02 -2.96
CA SER A 163 5.92 -3.74 -2.79
C SER A 163 5.26 -3.34 -4.11
N ASN A 164 4.67 -2.15 -4.17
CA ASN A 164 4.01 -1.63 -5.37
C ASN A 164 4.99 -1.41 -6.52
N GLY A 165 4.47 -1.44 -7.76
CA GLY A 165 5.22 -1.08 -8.95
C GLY A 165 6.08 -2.21 -9.49
N ASN A 166 7.25 -1.85 -10.02
CA ASN A 166 8.16 -2.77 -10.68
C ASN A 166 9.40 -3.07 -9.81
N LEU A 167 9.89 -4.30 -9.86
CA LEU A 167 11.15 -4.68 -9.23
C LEU A 167 12.33 -4.09 -10.03
N ILE A 168 13.05 -3.16 -9.42
CA ILE A 168 14.18 -2.44 -10.03
C ILE A 168 15.51 -3.12 -9.73
N ASP A 169 15.68 -3.63 -8.51
CA ASP A 169 16.91 -4.28 -8.08
C ASP A 169 16.63 -5.31 -6.97
N LYS A 170 17.47 -6.34 -6.88
CA LYS A 170 17.44 -7.31 -5.77
C LYS A 170 18.81 -7.95 -5.59
N GLY A 171 19.14 -8.35 -4.37
CA GLY A 171 20.41 -9.04 -4.13
C GLY A 171 20.65 -9.38 -2.68
N ASP A 172 21.82 -9.96 -2.44
CA ASP A 172 22.36 -10.17 -1.09
C ASP A 172 22.60 -8.82 -0.40
N ALA A 173 22.29 -8.75 0.89
CA ALA A 173 22.49 -7.57 1.72
C ALA A 173 23.47 -7.82 2.89
N GLY A 174 24.20 -8.94 2.86
CA GLY A 174 25.09 -9.39 3.92
C GLY A 174 24.36 -10.01 5.11
N ASP A 175 25.11 -10.69 5.97
CA ASP A 175 24.65 -11.22 7.26
C ASP A 175 23.38 -12.09 7.18
N GLY A 176 23.23 -12.87 6.10
CA GLY A 176 22.06 -13.74 5.87
C GLY A 176 20.79 -12.98 5.47
N THR A 177 20.91 -11.71 5.12
CA THR A 177 19.80 -10.88 4.63
C THR A 177 19.89 -10.66 3.13
N HIS A 178 18.76 -10.37 2.52
CA HIS A 178 18.66 -9.96 1.13
C HIS A 178 17.76 -8.74 1.00
N PHE A 179 17.74 -8.12 -0.18
CA PHE A 179 16.89 -6.97 -0.44
C PHE A 179 16.14 -7.05 -1.76
N ALA A 180 15.04 -6.33 -1.84
CA ALA A 180 14.33 -5.98 -3.07
C ALA A 180 14.06 -4.47 -3.09
N LEU A 181 14.26 -3.84 -4.23
CA LEU A 181 13.98 -2.44 -4.49
C LEU A 181 12.86 -2.34 -5.53
N TRP A 182 11.76 -1.73 -5.12
CA TRP A 182 10.57 -1.53 -5.93
C TRP A 182 10.37 -0.05 -6.24
N GLU A 183 9.87 0.25 -7.43
CA GLU A 183 9.52 1.62 -7.84
C GLU A 183 8.18 1.62 -8.56
N ASP A 184 7.24 2.41 -8.03
CA ASP A 184 5.97 2.69 -8.67
C ASP A 184 6.01 4.11 -9.26
N PRO A 185 6.02 4.23 -10.60
CA PRO A 185 6.13 5.53 -11.26
C PRO A 185 4.85 6.36 -11.18
N PHE A 186 3.71 5.77 -10.80
CA PHE A 186 2.44 6.47 -10.73
C PHE A 186 2.28 7.16 -9.37
N PRO A 187 2.02 8.48 -9.34
CA PRO A 187 1.65 9.15 -8.10
C PRO A 187 0.38 8.54 -7.52
N LYS A 188 0.45 8.08 -6.27
CA LYS A 188 -0.66 7.45 -5.57
C LYS A 188 -0.82 8.01 -4.15
N PRO A 189 -2.03 7.94 -3.58
CA PRO A 189 -2.23 8.17 -2.16
C PRO A 189 -1.63 7.03 -1.33
N ALA A 190 -1.26 7.37 -0.09
CA ALA A 190 -0.59 6.44 0.81
C ALA A 190 -1.46 5.24 1.22
N TYR A 191 -2.79 5.34 1.12
CA TYR A 191 -3.69 4.20 1.38
C TYR A 191 -3.48 3.04 0.40
N LEU A 192 -2.92 3.30 -0.79
CA LEU A 192 -2.60 2.30 -1.81
C LEU A 192 -1.19 1.70 -1.65
N PHE A 193 -0.43 2.13 -0.64
CA PHE A 193 0.85 1.52 -0.31
C PHE A 193 0.64 0.07 0.13
N ALA A 194 1.49 -0.83 -0.38
CA ALA A 194 1.61 -2.19 0.10
C ALA A 194 3.05 -2.63 0.30
N LEU A 195 3.26 -3.45 1.33
CA LEU A 195 4.47 -4.22 1.55
C LEU A 195 4.09 -5.62 1.99
N VAL A 196 4.71 -6.62 1.38
CA VAL A 196 4.63 -8.03 1.81
C VAL A 196 6.03 -8.60 1.94
N ALA A 197 6.30 -9.29 3.05
CA ALA A 197 7.52 -10.05 3.25
C ALA A 197 7.22 -11.38 3.95
N GLY A 198 7.72 -12.50 3.44
CA GLY A 198 7.49 -13.81 4.04
C GLY A 198 8.01 -14.99 3.22
N ASP A 199 7.85 -16.19 3.77
CA ASP A 199 8.09 -17.45 3.07
C ASP A 199 6.78 -17.94 2.44
N LEU A 200 6.66 -17.72 1.13
CA LEU A 200 5.42 -17.90 0.37
C LEU A 200 5.66 -18.79 -0.85
N GLY A 201 4.71 -19.69 -1.10
CA GLY A 201 4.56 -20.36 -2.38
C GLY A 201 3.99 -19.40 -3.42
N SER A 202 4.07 -19.75 -4.70
CA SER A 202 3.44 -18.95 -5.75
C SER A 202 3.06 -19.77 -6.98
N ILE A 203 2.03 -19.28 -7.69
CA ILE A 203 1.79 -19.61 -9.09
C ILE A 203 2.07 -18.37 -9.95
N THR A 204 2.56 -18.60 -11.16
CA THR A 204 2.90 -17.51 -12.09
C THR A 204 2.28 -17.77 -13.45
N ASP A 205 1.94 -16.70 -14.15
CA ASP A 205 1.46 -16.72 -15.53
C ASP A 205 1.77 -15.37 -16.19
N THR A 206 1.29 -15.15 -17.41
CA THR A 206 1.47 -13.91 -18.14
C THR A 206 0.17 -13.49 -18.83
N PHE A 207 -0.01 -12.19 -19.02
CA PHE A 207 -1.05 -11.62 -19.86
C PHE A 207 -0.43 -10.68 -20.88
N THR A 208 -0.98 -10.63 -22.10
CA THR A 208 -0.54 -9.67 -23.13
C THR A 208 -1.70 -8.74 -23.42
N THR A 209 -1.50 -7.45 -23.20
CA THR A 209 -2.53 -6.44 -23.41
C THR A 209 -2.85 -6.24 -24.88
N GLY A 210 -3.97 -5.59 -25.18
CA GLY A 210 -4.38 -5.22 -26.54
C GLY A 210 -3.30 -4.50 -27.36
N SER A 211 -2.48 -3.66 -26.71
CA SER A 211 -1.35 -2.94 -27.33
C SER A 211 -0.05 -3.76 -27.40
N GLY A 212 -0.03 -4.97 -26.84
CA GLY A 212 1.10 -5.89 -26.87
C GLY A 212 2.03 -5.80 -25.67
N ARG A 213 1.67 -5.08 -24.59
CA ARG A 213 2.46 -5.11 -23.35
C ARG A 213 2.34 -6.49 -22.72
N LYS A 214 3.48 -7.11 -22.43
CA LYS A 214 3.52 -8.32 -21.62
C LYS A 214 3.50 -7.94 -20.13
N VAL A 215 2.56 -8.49 -19.39
CA VAL A 215 2.41 -8.33 -17.94
C VAL A 215 2.71 -9.67 -17.29
N ASP A 216 3.68 -9.69 -16.37
CA ASP A 216 3.96 -10.88 -15.55
C ASP A 216 2.98 -10.92 -14.37
N LEU A 217 2.33 -12.07 -14.18
CA LEU A 217 1.31 -12.27 -13.15
C LEU A 217 1.83 -13.25 -12.10
N ALA A 218 1.62 -12.95 -10.82
CA ALA A 218 1.91 -13.87 -9.74
C ALA A 218 0.83 -13.84 -8.65
N ILE A 219 0.45 -15.01 -8.16
CA ILE A 219 -0.36 -15.15 -6.94
C ILE A 219 0.52 -15.86 -5.90
N TYR A 220 0.79 -15.17 -4.80
CA TYR A 220 1.53 -15.68 -3.66
C TYR A 220 0.57 -16.17 -2.58
N CYS A 221 0.91 -17.30 -1.97
CA CYS A 221 0.08 -17.95 -0.97
C CYS A 221 0.93 -18.73 0.04
N THR A 222 0.29 -19.24 1.08
CA THR A 222 0.90 -20.25 1.96
C THR A 222 1.35 -21.46 1.15
N HIS A 223 2.53 -21.99 1.43
CA HIS A 223 3.05 -23.21 0.79
C HIS A 223 2.05 -24.37 0.86
N GLY A 224 1.90 -25.10 -0.25
CA GLY A 224 0.97 -26.21 -0.39
C GLY A 224 -0.46 -25.81 -0.79
N LYS A 225 -0.74 -24.51 -0.95
CA LYS A 225 -2.03 -23.95 -1.40
C LYS A 225 -2.01 -23.46 -2.85
N GLU A 226 -0.92 -23.68 -3.58
CA GLU A 226 -0.70 -23.18 -4.94
C GLU A 226 -1.77 -23.70 -5.91
N ALA A 227 -2.16 -24.97 -5.77
CA ALA A 227 -3.20 -25.58 -6.60
C ALA A 227 -4.57 -24.89 -6.42
N GLU A 228 -4.85 -24.35 -5.23
CA GLU A 228 -6.12 -23.67 -4.92
C GLU A 228 -6.18 -22.27 -5.55
N CYS A 229 -5.05 -21.73 -6.05
CA CYS A 229 -4.96 -20.39 -6.63
C CYS A 229 -5.24 -20.34 -8.14
N HIS A 230 -5.33 -21.49 -8.83
CA HIS A 230 -5.44 -21.52 -10.29
C HIS A 230 -6.70 -20.82 -10.82
N TYR A 231 -7.83 -20.94 -10.13
CA TYR A 231 -9.06 -20.26 -10.53
C TYR A 231 -8.97 -18.73 -10.35
N ALA A 232 -8.27 -18.26 -9.32
CA ALA A 232 -8.03 -16.83 -9.12
C ALA A 232 -7.14 -16.25 -10.24
N MET A 233 -6.09 -16.98 -10.67
CA MET A 233 -5.25 -16.56 -11.80
C MET A 233 -6.04 -16.49 -13.11
N ASP A 234 -6.89 -17.47 -13.36
CA ASP A 234 -7.77 -17.51 -14.52
C ASP A 234 -8.80 -16.35 -14.50
N SER A 235 -9.38 -16.07 -13.33
CA SER A 235 -10.29 -14.93 -13.11
C SER A 235 -9.59 -13.59 -13.33
N LEU A 236 -8.34 -13.44 -12.89
CA LEU A 236 -7.54 -12.23 -13.12
C LEU A 236 -7.37 -11.97 -14.62
N LYS A 237 -6.96 -13.00 -15.39
CA LYS A 237 -6.81 -12.86 -16.85
C LYS A 237 -8.12 -12.51 -17.56
N ARG A 238 -9.24 -13.12 -17.15
CA ARG A 238 -10.58 -12.75 -17.66
C ARG A 238 -10.95 -11.30 -17.33
N SER A 239 -10.61 -10.84 -16.13
CA SER A 239 -10.86 -9.46 -15.70
C SER A 239 -10.05 -8.47 -16.55
N MET A 240 -8.77 -8.77 -16.80
CA MET A 240 -7.91 -7.99 -17.69
C MET A 240 -8.50 -7.91 -19.11
N GLU A 241 -8.83 -9.05 -19.71
CA GLU A 241 -9.37 -9.12 -21.07
C GLU A 241 -10.73 -8.42 -21.19
N TRP A 242 -11.59 -8.56 -20.20
CA TRP A 242 -12.91 -7.94 -20.22
C TRP A 242 -12.82 -6.41 -20.12
N ASP A 243 -11.91 -5.89 -19.29
CA ASP A 243 -11.77 -4.43 -19.11
C ASP A 243 -11.25 -3.77 -20.39
N GLU A 244 -10.36 -4.45 -21.11
CA GLU A 244 -9.93 -4.04 -22.44
C GLU A 244 -11.10 -4.05 -23.44
N LYS A 245 -11.88 -5.12 -23.48
CA LYS A 245 -12.99 -5.25 -24.46
C LYS A 245 -14.15 -4.31 -24.19
N ARG A 246 -14.53 -4.13 -22.92
CA ARG A 246 -15.75 -3.40 -22.55
C ARG A 246 -15.51 -1.93 -22.26
N PHE A 247 -14.40 -1.61 -21.60
CA PHE A 247 -14.07 -0.25 -21.19
C PHE A 247 -12.86 0.35 -21.93
N GLY A 248 -12.11 -0.44 -22.71
CA GLY A 248 -10.92 0.04 -23.42
C GLY A 248 -9.75 0.33 -22.49
N LEU A 249 -9.67 -0.39 -21.36
CA LEU A 249 -8.74 -0.11 -20.27
C LEU A 249 -7.69 -1.23 -20.15
N GLU A 250 -6.47 -0.94 -20.60
CA GLU A 250 -5.32 -1.84 -20.42
C GLU A 250 -4.66 -1.65 -19.05
N TYR A 251 -3.97 -2.68 -18.58
CA TYR A 251 -3.09 -2.57 -17.42
C TYR A 251 -1.85 -1.72 -17.69
N ASP A 252 -1.34 -1.05 -16.67
CA ASP A 252 -0.40 0.07 -16.80
C ASP A 252 0.98 -0.15 -16.15
N LEU A 253 1.22 -1.31 -15.54
CA LEU A 253 2.52 -1.74 -15.02
C LEU A 253 3.01 -3.03 -15.71
N ASP A 254 4.22 -3.48 -15.38
CA ASP A 254 4.84 -4.66 -15.99
C ASP A 254 4.59 -5.94 -15.18
N VAL A 255 4.22 -5.80 -13.90
CA VAL A 255 3.93 -6.92 -12.99
C VAL A 255 2.62 -6.67 -12.25
N PHE A 256 1.79 -7.70 -12.10
CA PHE A 256 0.61 -7.70 -11.24
C PHE A 256 0.70 -8.84 -10.22
N ASN A 257 0.83 -8.49 -8.95
CA ASN A 257 0.92 -9.47 -7.86
C ASN A 257 -0.38 -9.50 -7.04
N ILE A 258 -0.79 -10.69 -6.63
CA ILE A 258 -1.80 -10.92 -5.60
C ILE A 258 -1.16 -11.69 -4.45
N VAL A 259 -1.44 -11.32 -3.21
CA VAL A 259 -1.01 -12.07 -2.03
C VAL A 259 -2.23 -12.49 -1.23
N ALA A 260 -2.42 -13.80 -1.05
CA ALA A 260 -3.43 -14.37 -0.18
C ALA A 260 -2.90 -14.49 1.27
N VAL A 261 -3.56 -13.83 2.22
CA VAL A 261 -3.23 -13.87 3.65
C VAL A 261 -4.42 -14.33 4.49
N ALA A 262 -4.16 -14.99 5.62
CA ALA A 262 -5.21 -15.56 6.46
C ALA A 262 -5.94 -14.47 7.29
N ASP A 263 -5.20 -13.59 7.96
CA ASP A 263 -5.75 -12.53 8.80
C ASP A 263 -5.79 -11.21 8.05
N PHE A 264 -6.95 -10.92 7.45
CA PHE A 264 -7.25 -9.67 6.77
C PHE A 264 -8.61 -9.16 7.25
N ASN A 265 -8.65 -7.93 7.78
CA ASN A 265 -9.90 -7.32 8.29
C ASN A 265 -10.92 -7.08 7.18
N PHE A 266 -10.44 -6.84 5.96
CA PHE A 266 -11.25 -6.57 4.78
C PHE A 266 -11.34 -7.84 3.90
N GLY A 267 -12.11 -7.77 2.82
CA GLY A 267 -12.17 -8.87 1.84
C GLY A 267 -10.86 -8.93 1.05
N ALA A 268 -10.59 -7.87 0.31
CA ALA A 268 -9.37 -7.67 -0.44
C ALA A 268 -9.06 -6.16 -0.50
N MET A 269 -7.92 -5.80 -1.08
CA MET A 269 -7.45 -4.42 -1.17
C MET A 269 -6.71 -4.20 -2.49
N GLU A 270 -7.02 -3.07 -3.14
CA GLU A 270 -6.59 -2.73 -4.49
C GLU A 270 -5.17 -2.12 -4.58
N ASN A 271 -4.27 -2.41 -3.64
CA ASN A 271 -2.97 -1.74 -3.58
C ASN A 271 -2.25 -1.84 -4.93
N LYS A 272 -1.80 -0.70 -5.48
CA LYS A 272 -1.35 -0.59 -6.87
C LYS A 272 -0.29 -1.64 -7.25
N GLY A 273 -0.69 -2.64 -8.05
CA GLY A 273 0.18 -3.72 -8.55
C GLY A 273 0.56 -4.81 -7.53
N LEU A 274 0.04 -4.74 -6.30
CA LEU A 274 0.27 -5.72 -5.24
C LEU A 274 -0.98 -5.86 -4.38
N ASN A 275 -2.03 -6.45 -4.93
CA ASN A 275 -3.29 -6.57 -4.20
C ASN A 275 -3.16 -7.61 -3.07
N ILE A 276 -3.75 -7.34 -1.92
CA ILE A 276 -3.74 -8.24 -0.76
C ILE A 276 -5.16 -8.73 -0.50
N PHE A 277 -5.33 -10.04 -0.42
CA PHE A 277 -6.62 -10.70 -0.30
C PHE A 277 -6.70 -11.55 0.97
N ASN A 278 -7.88 -11.62 1.56
CA ASN A 278 -8.21 -12.71 2.46
C ASN A 278 -8.18 -14.03 1.67
N ASP A 279 -7.53 -15.05 2.21
CA ASP A 279 -7.33 -16.34 1.53
C ASP A 279 -8.63 -17.03 1.07
N LYS A 280 -9.73 -16.83 1.80
CA LYS A 280 -11.08 -17.31 1.45
C LYS A 280 -11.62 -16.78 0.11
N LEU A 281 -11.05 -15.69 -0.38
CA LEU A 281 -11.42 -15.05 -1.65
C LEU A 281 -10.41 -15.34 -2.77
N VAL A 282 -9.49 -16.28 -2.55
CA VAL A 282 -8.51 -16.73 -3.55
C VAL A 282 -8.55 -18.25 -3.73
N PHE A 283 -8.64 -19.00 -2.64
CA PHE A 283 -8.51 -20.46 -2.67
C PHE A 283 -9.81 -21.16 -3.09
N ALA A 284 -9.74 -21.94 -4.17
CA ALA A 284 -10.80 -22.85 -4.58
C ALA A 284 -10.29 -24.12 -5.27
N LEU A 285 -10.87 -25.25 -4.90
CA LEU A 285 -10.75 -26.53 -5.62
C LEU A 285 -12.15 -27.06 -5.94
N PRO A 286 -12.36 -27.72 -7.10
CA PRO A 286 -13.66 -28.29 -7.46
C PRO A 286 -14.23 -29.25 -6.41
N GLU A 287 -13.36 -29.92 -5.64
CA GLU A 287 -13.75 -30.89 -4.62
C GLU A 287 -14.23 -30.23 -3.31
N THR A 288 -13.87 -28.97 -3.05
CA THR A 288 -14.07 -28.30 -1.75
C THR A 288 -14.83 -26.98 -1.83
N ALA A 289 -14.82 -26.31 -2.98
CA ALA A 289 -15.45 -25.02 -3.21
C ALA A 289 -16.81 -25.19 -3.90
N SER A 290 -17.82 -24.45 -3.43
CA SER A 290 -19.12 -24.38 -4.10
C SER A 290 -19.09 -23.45 -5.32
N ASP A 291 -20.08 -23.56 -6.21
CA ASP A 291 -20.25 -22.62 -7.32
C ASP A 291 -20.32 -21.16 -6.85
N ALA A 292 -20.94 -20.92 -5.67
CA ALA A 292 -20.98 -19.60 -5.06
C ALA A 292 -19.60 -19.12 -4.60
N ASN A 293 -18.69 -20.02 -4.18
CA ASN A 293 -17.32 -19.65 -3.88
C ASN A 293 -16.56 -19.25 -5.14
N PHE A 294 -16.69 -20.03 -6.22
CA PHE A 294 -16.09 -19.68 -7.52
C PHE A 294 -16.58 -18.31 -8.01
N ALA A 295 -17.90 -18.08 -8.03
CA ALA A 295 -18.46 -16.78 -8.44
C ALA A 295 -17.97 -15.61 -7.56
N ASN A 296 -17.82 -15.82 -6.25
CA ASN A 296 -17.30 -14.80 -5.35
C ASN A 296 -15.82 -14.49 -5.59
N ILE A 297 -14.99 -15.51 -5.82
CA ILE A 297 -13.56 -15.33 -6.15
C ILE A 297 -13.44 -14.54 -7.45
N GLU A 298 -14.18 -14.94 -8.48
CA GLU A 298 -14.17 -14.25 -9.76
C GLU A 298 -14.57 -12.77 -9.62
N ARG A 299 -15.68 -12.50 -8.93
CA ARG A 299 -16.16 -11.12 -8.71
C ARG A 299 -15.16 -10.28 -7.93
N VAL A 300 -14.59 -10.78 -6.84
CA VAL A 300 -13.66 -9.99 -6.01
C VAL A 300 -12.32 -9.78 -6.73
N ILE A 301 -11.78 -10.80 -7.40
CA ILE A 301 -10.57 -10.64 -8.22
C ILE A 301 -10.77 -9.54 -9.28
N ALA A 302 -11.92 -9.55 -9.95
CA ALA A 302 -12.27 -8.53 -10.93
C ALA A 302 -12.44 -7.15 -10.29
N HIS A 303 -13.15 -7.06 -9.17
CA HIS A 303 -13.35 -5.83 -8.41
C HIS A 303 -12.01 -5.13 -8.09
N GLU A 304 -11.08 -5.84 -7.47
CA GLU A 304 -9.78 -5.27 -7.12
C GLU A 304 -8.93 -4.94 -8.35
N TYR A 305 -9.06 -5.69 -9.45
CA TYR A 305 -8.40 -5.35 -10.71
C TYR A 305 -8.98 -4.06 -11.31
N PHE A 306 -10.30 -3.89 -11.31
CA PHE A 306 -10.97 -2.71 -11.88
C PHE A 306 -10.65 -1.41 -11.14
N HIS A 307 -10.41 -1.48 -9.83
CA HIS A 307 -9.90 -0.36 -9.05
C HIS A 307 -8.58 0.20 -9.59
N ASN A 308 -7.79 -0.56 -10.36
CA ASN A 308 -6.59 -0.06 -11.04
C ASN A 308 -6.87 1.23 -11.82
N TRP A 309 -8.07 1.36 -12.40
CA TRP A 309 -8.54 2.58 -13.05
C TRP A 309 -9.47 3.40 -12.16
N THR A 310 -10.49 2.78 -11.55
CA THR A 310 -11.52 3.47 -10.75
C THR A 310 -11.23 3.39 -9.26
N GLY A 311 -10.13 4.01 -8.84
CA GLY A 311 -9.66 4.03 -7.46
C GLY A 311 -8.19 4.41 -7.37
N ASN A 312 -7.38 3.87 -8.28
CA ASN A 312 -5.93 4.07 -8.27
C ASN A 312 -5.51 5.18 -9.22
N ARG A 313 -5.77 5.04 -10.52
CA ARG A 313 -5.40 6.06 -11.52
C ARG A 313 -6.21 7.34 -11.39
N ILE A 314 -7.47 7.22 -10.98
CA ILE A 314 -8.30 8.32 -10.51
C ILE A 314 -8.76 7.93 -9.12
N THR A 315 -8.35 8.70 -8.11
CA THR A 315 -8.62 8.41 -6.70
C THR A 315 -9.54 9.45 -6.05
N CYS A 316 -9.90 9.21 -4.80
CA CYS A 316 -10.74 10.08 -3.97
C CYS A 316 -9.96 11.33 -3.51
N ARG A 317 -10.61 12.50 -3.53
CA ARG A 317 -10.07 13.73 -2.93
C ARG A 317 -10.06 13.66 -1.40
N ASP A 318 -11.11 13.08 -0.84
CA ASP A 318 -11.33 12.90 0.59
C ASP A 318 -12.24 11.67 0.79
N TRP A 319 -12.28 11.14 2.01
CA TRP A 319 -13.02 9.92 2.32
C TRP A 319 -14.55 10.06 2.18
N PHE A 320 -15.11 11.27 2.14
CA PHE A 320 -16.54 11.45 1.82
C PHE A 320 -16.85 11.12 0.35
N GLN A 321 -15.82 11.06 -0.50
CA GLN A 321 -15.95 10.67 -1.91
C GLN A 321 -15.83 9.15 -2.11
N LEU A 322 -15.82 8.33 -1.07
CA LEU A 322 -15.61 6.87 -1.17
C LEU A 322 -16.51 6.19 -2.22
N CYS A 323 -17.78 6.61 -2.30
CA CYS A 323 -18.74 6.08 -3.28
C CYS A 323 -18.32 6.30 -4.75
N LEU A 324 -17.43 7.27 -5.03
CA LEU A 324 -16.84 7.46 -6.36
C LEU A 324 -16.03 6.23 -6.79
N LYS A 325 -15.14 5.72 -5.93
CA LYS A 325 -14.35 4.52 -6.25
C LYS A 325 -15.18 3.27 -6.07
N GLU A 326 -15.83 3.12 -4.92
CA GLU A 326 -16.54 1.89 -4.57
C GLU A 326 -17.79 1.68 -5.42
N GLY A 327 -18.65 2.70 -5.54
CA GLY A 327 -19.90 2.57 -6.30
C GLY A 327 -19.65 2.29 -7.78
N LEU A 328 -18.63 2.93 -8.37
CA LEU A 328 -18.26 2.70 -9.76
C LEU A 328 -17.59 1.35 -9.97
N THR A 329 -16.71 0.92 -9.06
CA THR A 329 -16.04 -0.39 -9.17
C THR A 329 -17.01 -1.54 -8.90
N VAL A 330 -17.94 -1.40 -7.94
CA VAL A 330 -19.05 -2.35 -7.74
C VAL A 330 -19.90 -2.46 -9.00
N TYR A 331 -20.26 -1.35 -9.63
CA TYR A 331 -20.97 -1.39 -10.92
C TYR A 331 -20.19 -2.19 -11.97
N ARG A 332 -18.87 -2.01 -12.06
CA ARG A 332 -18.02 -2.73 -13.01
C ARG A 332 -17.94 -4.22 -12.71
N ASP A 333 -17.82 -4.63 -11.44
CA ASP A 333 -17.79 -6.05 -11.07
C ASP A 333 -19.12 -6.76 -11.37
N GLN A 334 -20.26 -6.08 -11.17
CA GLN A 334 -21.57 -6.62 -11.50
C GLN A 334 -21.77 -6.77 -13.00
N GLU A 335 -21.28 -5.81 -13.79
CA GLU A 335 -21.30 -5.87 -15.24
C GLU A 335 -20.33 -6.91 -15.82
N PHE A 336 -19.28 -7.26 -15.09
CA PHE A 336 -18.37 -8.33 -15.47
C PHE A 336 -19.00 -9.71 -15.29
N SER A 337 -19.76 -9.88 -14.21
CA SER A 337 -20.45 -11.13 -13.88
C SER A 337 -21.80 -11.33 -14.59
N SER A 338 -22.27 -10.37 -15.42
CA SER A 338 -23.62 -10.35 -16.00
C SER A 338 -23.81 -11.09 -17.33
#